data_AF-A0A7W9UT32-F1
#
_entry.id   AF-A0A7W9UT32-F1
#
_cell.length_a   1.000
_cell.length_b   1.000
_cell.length_c   1.000
_cell.angle_alpha   90.00
_cell.angle_beta   90.00
_cell.angle_gamma   90.00
#
_symmetry.space_group_name_H-M   'P 1'
#
loop_
_entity.id
_entity.type
_entity.pdbx_description
1 polymer ?
#
loop_
_entity_poly.entity_id
_entity_poly.type
_entity_poly.pdbx_seq_one_letter_code
_entity_poly.pdbx_strand_id
1 'polypeptide(L)'
;MTDRFTGRPLSLLERHVVAKLLASEFPGAKELRSQLAAARVIGHWGAESPSVDLEVPADVPEARIADGIIPATGTVTDGSGELVGELLVWVSGGKLSALEFSWYGDAAPTELPDPGLVAVRVE
;
A
#
# COMPACT_ATOMS: atom_id res chain seq x y z
N MET A 1 17.38 9.35 21.66
CA MET A 1 17.65 8.22 20.74
C MET A 1 16.98 8.60 19.44
N THR A 2 17.71 9.20 18.51
CA THR A 2 17.14 9.62 17.21
C THR A 2 17.02 8.36 16.38
N ASP A 3 15.81 7.85 16.24
CA ASP A 3 15.56 6.67 15.42
C ASP A 3 16.02 6.97 13.99
N ARG A 4 17.01 6.23 13.51
CA ARG A 4 17.50 6.42 12.15
C ARG A 4 16.53 5.68 11.25
N PHE A 5 15.55 6.42 10.74
CA PHE A 5 14.72 5.98 9.62
C PHE A 5 15.61 5.69 8.40
N THR A 6 15.95 4.42 8.18
CA THR A 6 16.87 3.99 7.11
C THR A 6 16.18 3.57 5.82
N GLY A 7 14.85 3.63 5.74
CA GLY A 7 14.10 3.25 4.55
C GLY A 7 14.21 4.25 3.38
N ARG A 8 14.07 3.74 2.16
CA ARG A 8 13.96 4.60 0.96
C ARG A 8 12.56 5.23 0.90
N PRO A 9 12.39 6.42 0.29
CA PRO A 9 11.05 6.92 -0.02
C PRO A 9 10.29 5.93 -0.91
N LEU A 10 8.95 5.96 -0.85
CA LEU A 10 8.12 5.30 -1.85
C LEU A 10 8.50 5.81 -3.25
N SER A 11 8.60 4.89 -4.20
CA SER A 11 8.66 5.22 -5.62
C SER A 11 7.38 5.95 -6.06
N LEU A 12 7.41 6.59 -7.23
CA LEU A 12 6.22 7.22 -7.79
C LEU A 12 5.07 6.21 -7.97
N LEU A 13 5.38 5.00 -8.43
CA LEU A 13 4.39 3.96 -8.67
C LEU A 13 3.78 3.46 -7.36
N GLU A 14 4.59 3.11 -6.36
CA GLU A 14 4.12 2.71 -5.02
C GLU A 14 3.23 3.79 -4.41
N ARG A 15 3.67 5.06 -4.46
CA ARG A 15 2.90 6.19 -3.95
C ARG A 15 1.56 6.33 -4.66
N HIS A 16 1.52 6.21 -5.99
CA HIS A 16 0.27 6.32 -6.76
C HIS A 16 -0.69 5.18 -6.47
N VAL A 17 -0.19 3.95 -6.33
CA VAL A 17 -1.00 2.78 -5.97
C VAL A 17 -1.61 2.97 -4.58
N VAL A 18 -0.79 3.26 -3.56
CA VAL A 18 -1.30 3.47 -2.20
C VAL A 18 -2.28 4.65 -2.16
N ALA A 19 -1.95 5.77 -2.83
CA ALA A 19 -2.85 6.92 -2.91
C ALA A 19 -4.18 6.60 -3.59
N LYS A 20 -4.18 5.71 -4.59
CA LYS A 20 -5.41 5.28 -5.28
C LYS A 20 -6.34 4.51 -4.34
N LEU A 21 -5.83 3.58 -3.54
CA LEU A 21 -6.65 2.87 -2.55
C LEU A 21 -7.15 3.82 -1.45
N LEU A 22 -6.30 4.74 -0.99
CA LEU A 22 -6.64 5.74 0.02
C LEU A 22 -7.53 6.89 -0.49
N ALA A 23 -7.84 6.94 -1.79
CA ALA A 23 -8.74 7.95 -2.38
C ALA A 23 -10.21 7.71 -2.01
N SER A 24 -10.54 6.47 -1.63
CA SER A 24 -11.83 6.11 -1.06
C SER A 24 -12.01 6.70 0.35
N GLU A 25 -13.26 6.98 0.72
CA GLU A 25 -13.59 7.51 2.03
C GLU A 25 -13.92 6.37 3.02
N PHE A 26 -13.17 6.31 4.11
CA PHE A 26 -13.36 5.42 5.25
C PHE A 26 -12.69 6.03 6.50
N PRO A 27 -13.01 5.57 7.72
CA PRO A 27 -12.39 6.10 8.93
C PRO A 27 -10.86 6.06 8.89
N GLY A 28 -10.21 7.22 9.04
CA GLY A 28 -8.74 7.34 9.01
C GLY A 28 -8.12 7.55 7.62
N ALA A 29 -8.90 7.54 6.53
CA ALA A 29 -8.37 7.69 5.17
C ALA A 29 -7.59 9.00 4.98
N LYS A 30 -8.09 10.11 5.53
CA LYS A 30 -7.43 11.42 5.43
C LYS A 30 -6.07 11.43 6.14
N GLU A 31 -6.02 10.87 7.33
CA GLU A 31 -4.80 10.76 8.13
C GLU A 31 -3.78 9.87 7.42
N LEU A 32 -4.19 8.70 6.92
CA LEU A 32 -3.32 7.80 6.14
C LEU A 32 -2.79 8.45 4.86
N ARG A 33 -3.62 9.22 4.14
CA ARG A 33 -3.16 10.02 2.98
C ARG A 33 -2.07 11.01 3.37
N SER A 34 -2.16 11.63 4.54
CA SER A 34 -1.15 12.58 5.00
C SER A 34 0.20 11.92 5.32
N GLN A 35 0.21 10.61 5.60
CA GLN A 35 1.44 9.86 5.91
C GLN A 35 2.29 9.55 4.67
N LEU A 36 1.70 9.52 3.47
CA LEU A 36 2.38 9.14 2.21
C LEU A 36 3.68 9.92 1.95
N ALA A 37 3.75 11.19 2.36
CA ALA A 37 4.94 12.01 2.16
C ALA A 37 6.14 11.53 3.00
N ALA A 38 5.87 11.02 4.19
CA ALA A 38 6.87 10.60 5.17
C ALA A 38 7.11 9.09 5.20
N ALA A 39 6.18 8.30 4.67
CA ALA A 39 6.29 6.84 4.57
C ALA A 39 7.55 6.42 3.80
N ARG A 40 8.17 5.34 4.27
CA ARG A 40 9.39 4.77 3.70
C ARG A 40 9.27 3.27 3.54
N VAL A 41 9.84 2.75 2.45
CA VAL A 41 10.02 1.32 2.25
C VAL A 41 11.24 0.87 3.06
N ILE A 42 11.01 -0.09 3.96
CA ILE A 42 12.03 -0.67 4.84
C ILE A 42 12.35 -2.14 4.52
N GLY A 43 11.52 -2.79 3.71
CA GLY A 43 11.66 -4.20 3.37
C GLY A 43 10.86 -4.58 2.12
N HIS A 44 11.21 -5.74 1.56
CA HIS A 44 10.49 -6.40 0.47
C HIS A 44 10.12 -7.81 0.93
N TRP A 45 8.94 -8.29 0.58
CA TRP A 45 8.45 -9.61 1.02
C TRP A 45 9.14 -10.79 0.29
N GLY A 46 9.94 -10.50 -0.72
CA GLY A 46 10.78 -11.43 -1.45
C GLY A 46 11.69 -10.68 -2.41
N ALA A 47 12.72 -11.35 -2.95
CA ALA A 47 13.73 -10.70 -3.80
C ALA A 47 13.14 -10.01 -5.03
N GLU A 48 12.07 -10.57 -5.59
CA GLU A 48 11.39 -10.05 -6.79
C GLU A 48 9.95 -9.58 -6.50
N SER A 49 9.50 -9.64 -5.23
CA SER A 49 8.12 -9.26 -4.91
C SER A 49 7.95 -7.74 -4.97
N PRO A 50 6.85 -7.26 -5.60
CA PRO A 50 6.49 -5.85 -5.56
C PRO A 50 5.89 -5.43 -4.20
N SER A 51 5.59 -6.39 -3.32
CA SER A 51 5.11 -6.11 -1.96
C SER A 51 6.24 -5.58 -1.08
N VAL A 52 5.93 -4.52 -0.33
CA VAL A 52 6.89 -3.78 0.49
C VAL A 52 6.38 -3.52 1.89
N ASP A 53 7.29 -3.64 2.85
CA ASP A 53 7.07 -3.16 4.22
C ASP A 53 7.30 -1.65 4.28
N LEU A 54 6.37 -0.97 4.94
CA LEU A 54 6.37 0.47 5.11
C LEU A 54 6.58 0.84 6.58
N GLU A 55 7.27 1.96 6.77
CA GLU A 55 7.42 2.60 8.07
C GLU A 55 7.08 4.08 7.95
N VAL A 56 6.34 4.60 8.92
CA VAL A 56 5.99 6.02 9.02
C VAL A 56 6.63 6.59 10.29
N PRO A 57 7.34 7.73 10.19
CA PRO A 57 7.90 8.41 11.35
C PRO A 57 6.89 8.65 12.48
N ALA A 58 7.37 8.46 13.72
CA ALA A 58 6.55 8.56 14.92
C ALA A 58 5.99 9.97 15.18
N ASP A 59 6.62 11.01 14.61
CA ASP A 59 6.18 12.41 14.70
C ASP A 59 5.06 12.76 13.70
N VAL A 60 4.80 11.89 12.72
CA VAL A 60 3.62 12.01 11.86
C VAL A 60 2.38 11.65 12.68
N PRO A 61 1.19 12.22 12.43
CA PRO A 61 -0.04 11.80 13.10
C PRO A 61 -0.48 10.36 12.77
N GLU A 62 -1.08 9.68 13.75
CA GLU A 62 -1.73 8.37 13.59
C GLU A 62 -3.15 8.52 13.06
N ALA A 63 -3.61 7.53 12.29
CA ALA A 63 -5.01 7.41 11.89
C ALA A 63 -5.81 6.64 12.94
N ARG A 64 -7.04 7.08 13.22
CA ARG A 64 -7.96 6.33 14.10
C ARG A 64 -8.65 5.22 13.31
N ILE A 65 -7.92 4.13 13.08
CA ILE A 65 -8.37 2.94 12.35
C ILE A 65 -7.81 1.70 13.06
N ALA A 66 -8.47 0.55 12.90
CA ALA A 66 -7.95 -0.72 13.42
C ALA A 66 -6.72 -1.18 12.62
N ASP A 67 -5.88 -1.99 13.28
CA ASP A 67 -4.77 -2.67 12.62
C ASP A 67 -5.27 -3.73 11.63
N GLY A 68 -4.51 -3.94 10.56
CA GLY A 68 -4.84 -4.86 9.47
C GLY A 68 -4.99 -4.16 8.13
N ILE A 69 -5.67 -4.83 7.19
CA ILE A 69 -5.95 -4.28 5.86
C ILE A 69 -6.97 -3.14 6.00
N ILE A 70 -6.75 -2.03 5.29
CA ILE A 70 -7.73 -0.94 5.23
C ILE A 70 -9.04 -1.40 4.57
N PRO A 71 -10.19 -0.74 4.81
CA PRO A 71 -11.46 -1.08 4.18
C PRO A 71 -11.51 -0.97 2.64
N ALA A 72 -10.43 -0.52 1.99
CA ALA A 72 -10.35 -0.37 0.55
C ALA A 72 -9.42 -1.41 -0.08
N THR A 73 -9.95 -2.19 -1.02
CA THR A 73 -9.21 -3.21 -1.77
C THR A 73 -9.10 -2.80 -3.23
N GLY A 74 -7.92 -2.97 -3.83
CA GLY A 74 -7.66 -2.68 -5.24
C GLY A 74 -7.63 -3.94 -6.09
N THR A 75 -8.72 -4.28 -6.77
CA THR A 75 -8.75 -5.40 -7.72
C THR A 75 -7.92 -5.08 -8.96
N VAL A 76 -7.03 -5.98 -9.39
CA VAL A 76 -6.12 -5.79 -10.53
C VAL A 76 -6.57 -6.63 -11.72
N THR A 77 -6.70 -6.01 -12.89
CA THR A 77 -6.93 -6.72 -14.15
C THR A 77 -5.76 -6.58 -15.12
N ASP A 78 -5.55 -7.56 -15.99
CA ASP A 78 -4.57 -7.43 -17.08
C ASP A 78 -5.12 -6.63 -18.28
N GLY A 79 -4.33 -6.55 -19.36
CA GLY A 79 -4.72 -5.86 -20.59
C GLY A 79 -5.90 -6.50 -21.35
N SER A 80 -6.28 -7.74 -21.01
CA SER A 80 -7.46 -8.43 -21.55
C SER A 80 -8.70 -8.22 -20.69
N GLY A 81 -8.54 -7.66 -19.48
CA GLY A 81 -9.59 -7.50 -18.48
C GLY A 81 -9.75 -8.71 -17.55
N GLU A 82 -8.84 -9.68 -17.61
CA GLU A 82 -8.83 -10.83 -16.71
C GLU A 82 -8.36 -10.41 -15.32
N LEU A 83 -8.99 -10.98 -14.28
CA LEU A 83 -8.66 -10.73 -12.90
C LEU A 83 -7.35 -11.45 -12.52
N VAL A 84 -6.31 -10.68 -12.16
CA VAL A 84 -4.96 -11.23 -11.88
C VAL A 84 -4.52 -11.07 -10.43
N GLY A 85 -5.22 -10.28 -9.62
CA GLY A 85 -4.93 -10.17 -8.20
C GLY A 85 -5.57 -8.97 -7.52
N GLU A 86 -5.04 -8.66 -6.34
CA GLU A 86 -5.52 -7.62 -5.45
C GLU A 86 -4.35 -6.87 -4.81
N LEU A 87 -4.53 -5.56 -4.68
CA LEU A 87 -3.66 -4.68 -3.93
C LEU A 87 -4.30 -4.41 -2.57
N LEU A 88 -3.50 -4.57 -1.52
CA LEU A 88 -3.90 -4.40 -0.13
C LEU A 88 -2.96 -3.41 0.54
N VAL A 89 -3.51 -2.51 1.34
CA VAL A 89 -2.72 -1.59 2.17
C VAL A 89 -2.95 -1.95 3.62
N TRP A 90 -1.85 -2.16 4.33
CA TRP A 90 -1.85 -2.57 5.73
C TRP A 90 -1.60 -1.38 6.65
N VAL A 91 -2.22 -1.45 7.82
CA VAL A 91 -2.05 -0.51 8.93
C VAL A 91 -1.61 -1.24 10.20
N SER A 92 -0.68 -0.63 10.93
CA SER A 92 -0.34 -1.00 12.31
C SER A 92 -0.13 0.25 13.16
N GLY A 93 -0.75 0.31 14.33
CA GLY A 93 -0.70 1.47 15.22
C GLY A 93 -1.21 2.75 14.55
N GLY A 94 -2.19 2.65 13.65
CA GLY A 94 -2.68 3.79 12.87
C GLY A 94 -1.69 4.34 11.82
N LYS A 95 -0.63 3.60 11.49
CA LYS A 95 0.37 3.92 10.46
C LYS A 95 0.32 2.98 9.27
N LEU A 96 0.59 3.49 8.08
CA LEU A 96 0.89 2.64 6.91
C LEU A 96 2.03 1.67 7.25
N SER A 97 1.79 0.36 7.08
CA SER A 97 2.75 -0.69 7.46
C SER A 97 3.16 -1.60 6.30
N ALA A 98 2.36 -1.73 5.25
CA ALA A 98 2.75 -2.43 4.03
C ALA A 98 1.88 -2.06 2.82
N LEU A 99 2.45 -2.25 1.63
CA LEU A 99 1.71 -2.43 0.38
C LEU A 99 1.92 -3.88 -0.06
N GLU A 100 0.83 -4.61 -0.25
CA GLU A 100 0.86 -5.98 -0.72
C GLU A 100 0.19 -6.09 -2.09
N PHE A 101 0.81 -6.89 -2.97
CA PHE A 101 0.17 -7.42 -4.17
C PHE A 101 -0.05 -8.93 -3.99
N SER A 102 -1.29 -9.31 -3.68
CA SER A 102 -1.77 -10.69 -3.71
C SER A 102 -2.20 -11.04 -5.14
N TRP A 103 -1.85 -12.21 -5.65
CA TRP A 103 -2.08 -12.57 -7.05
C TRP A 103 -2.84 -13.88 -7.20
N TYR A 104 -3.40 -14.07 -8.39
CA TYR A 104 -4.03 -15.30 -8.82
C TYR A 104 -3.17 -16.00 -9.87
N GLY A 105 -3.20 -17.34 -9.85
CA GLY A 105 -2.42 -18.18 -10.77
C GLY A 105 -1.00 -18.48 -10.30
N ASP A 106 -0.24 -19.12 -11.18
CA ASP A 106 1.06 -19.73 -10.82
C ASP A 106 2.25 -18.79 -10.97
N ALA A 107 2.10 -17.68 -11.69
CA ALA A 107 3.15 -16.70 -11.94
C ALA A 107 3.01 -15.51 -10.98
N ALA A 108 3.94 -15.40 -10.02
CA ALA A 108 3.98 -14.26 -9.12
C ALA A 108 4.33 -12.97 -9.88
N PRO A 109 3.67 -11.84 -9.55
CA PRO A 109 4.04 -10.55 -10.14
C PRO A 109 5.42 -10.13 -9.63
N THR A 110 6.19 -9.50 -10.51
CA THR A 110 7.50 -8.91 -10.17
C THR A 110 7.48 -7.38 -10.16
N GLU A 111 6.35 -6.78 -10.54
CA GLU A 111 6.12 -5.35 -10.59
C GLU A 111 4.70 -4.99 -10.13
N LEU A 112 4.52 -3.76 -9.66
CA LEU A 112 3.20 -3.22 -9.39
C LEU A 112 2.48 -2.93 -10.72
N PRO A 113 1.14 -3.09 -10.77
CA PRO A 113 0.39 -2.80 -11.99
C PRO A 113 0.35 -1.29 -12.27
N ASP A 114 0.09 -0.93 -13.52
CA ASP A 114 -0.34 0.44 -13.84
C ASP A 114 -1.58 0.78 -12.99
N PRO A 115 -1.62 1.92 -12.29
CA PRO A 115 -2.79 2.30 -11.49
C PRO A 115 -4.10 2.31 -12.30
N GLY A 116 -4.08 2.55 -13.61
CA GLY A 116 -5.23 2.47 -14.51
C GLY A 116 -5.88 1.08 -14.60
N LEU A 117 -5.14 0.01 -14.28
CA LEU A 117 -5.60 -1.37 -14.25
C LEU A 117 -6.17 -1.80 -12.89
N VAL A 118 -6.23 -0.88 -11.93
CA VAL A 118 -6.72 -1.14 -10.57
C VAL A 118 -8.13 -0.57 -10.40
N ALA A 119 -9.07 -1.40 -9.98
CA ALA A 119 -10.42 -0.99 -9.58
C ALA A 119 -10.55 -1.04 -8.06
N VAL A 120 -10.85 0.09 -7.42
CA VAL A 120 -10.96 0.18 -5.95
C VAL A 120 -12.40 -0.08 -5.51
N ARG A 121 -12.56 -0.90 -4.48
CA ARG A 121 -13.83 -1.14 -3.79
C ARG A 121 -13.65 -0.89 -2.29
N VAL A 122 -14.69 -0.40 -1.63
CA VAL A 122 -14.73 -0.22 -0.17
C VAL A 122 -15.71 -1.23 0.40
N GLU A 123 -15.31 -1.92 1.47
CA GLU A 123 -16.14 -2.87 2.23
C GLU A 123 -16.72 -2.26 3.51
#